data_AF-A0A645G3Z8-F1
#
_entry.id   AF-A0A645G3Z8-F1
#
_cell.length_a   1.000
_cell.length_b   1.000
_cell.length_c   1.000
_cell.angle_alpha   90.00
_cell.angle_beta   90.00
_cell.angle_gamma   90.00
#
_symmetry.space_group_name_H-M   'P 1'
#
loop_
_entity.id
_entity.type
_entity.pdbx_description
1 polymer ?
#
loop_
_entity_poly.entity_id
_entity_poly.type
_entity_poly.pdbx_seq_one_letter_code
_entity_poly.pdbx_strand_id
1 'polypeptide(L)'
;MGKGVITDPALHREILGEVADFIEKDTGLSLEAADYSPIRGPEGNIEFLFLLRHKGMENAANRPDLDKIVEEAHKNTCAHPR
;
A
#
# COMPACT_ATOMS: atom_id res chain seq x y z
N MET A 1 7.75 21.54 11.73
CA MET A 1 7.22 21.04 10.44
C MET A 1 8.11 19.88 10.01
N GLY A 2 7.81 18.64 10.42
CA GLY A 2 8.73 17.52 10.30
C GLY A 2 8.71 16.89 8.90
N LYS A 3 9.77 17.13 8.10
CA LYS A 3 10.31 16.44 6.91
C LYS A 3 9.43 15.65 5.90
N GLY A 4 8.11 15.57 6.02
CA GLY A 4 7.24 14.87 5.05
C GLY A 4 7.41 13.34 5.01
N VAL A 5 7.94 12.74 6.09
CA VAL A 5 8.12 11.29 6.20
C VAL A 5 7.07 10.70 7.15
N ILE A 6 6.36 9.68 6.67
CA ILE A 6 5.38 8.94 7.47
C ILE A 6 6.08 7.72 8.09
N THR A 7 6.05 7.62 9.41
CA THR A 7 6.66 6.50 10.16
C THR A 7 5.68 5.73 11.02
N ASP A 8 4.43 6.18 11.14
CA ASP A 8 3.42 5.52 11.97
C ASP A 8 2.75 4.37 11.17
N PRO A 9 2.84 3.10 11.61
CA PRO A 9 2.15 1.99 10.96
C PRO A 9 0.63 2.14 10.99
N ALA A 10 0.03 2.76 12.02
CA ALA A 10 -1.41 2.96 12.09
C ALA A 10 -1.89 3.88 10.96
N LEU A 11 -1.16 5.00 10.75
CA LEU A 11 -1.45 5.93 9.65
C LEU A 11 -1.27 5.29 8.28
N HIS A 12 -0.29 4.41 8.09
CA HIS A 12 -0.16 3.66 6.84
C HIS A 12 -1.37 2.76 6.58
N ARG A 13 -1.88 2.03 7.60
CA ARG A 13 -3.06 1.17 7.45
C ARG A 13 -4.30 1.99 7.07
N GLU A 14 -4.48 3.14 7.73
CA GLU A 14 -5.57 4.07 7.45
C GLU A 14 -5.54 4.51 5.98
N ILE A 15 -4.41 5.05 5.52
CA ILE A 15 -4.25 5.54 4.14
C ILE A 15 -4.46 4.40 3.12
N LEU A 16 -3.86 3.23 3.33
CA LEU A 16 -4.02 2.10 2.40
C LEU A 16 -5.47 1.60 2.37
N GLY A 17 -6.14 1.58 3.52
CA GLY A 17 -7.56 1.25 3.62
C GLY A 17 -8.43 2.23 2.84
N GLU A 18 -8.22 3.53 3.03
CA GLU A 18 -8.94 4.60 2.31
C GLU A 18 -8.73 4.52 0.80
N VAL A 19 -7.49 4.35 0.34
CA VAL A 19 -7.17 4.24 -1.09
C VAL A 19 -7.80 2.99 -1.69
N ALA A 20 -7.72 1.84 -1.01
CA ALA A 20 -8.34 0.61 -1.46
C ALA A 20 -9.88 0.74 -1.52
N ASP A 21 -10.48 1.38 -0.53
CA ASP A 21 -11.92 1.66 -0.52
C ASP A 21 -12.33 2.57 -1.67
N PHE A 22 -11.58 3.64 -1.93
CA PHE A 22 -11.81 4.55 -3.05
C PHE A 22 -11.73 3.83 -4.39
N ILE A 23 -10.71 2.99 -4.59
CA ILE A 23 -10.56 2.18 -5.81
C ILE A 23 -11.80 1.31 -6.03
N GLU A 24 -12.19 0.55 -4.99
CA GLU A 24 -13.30 -0.40 -5.08
C GLU A 24 -14.68 0.25 -5.19
N LYS A 25 -14.89 1.43 -4.62
CA LYS A 25 -16.22 2.07 -4.58
C LYS A 25 -16.39 3.09 -5.71
N ASP A 26 -15.37 3.87 -6.00
CA ASP A 26 -15.49 5.10 -6.78
C ASP A 26 -14.84 5.01 -8.18
N THR A 27 -14.18 3.89 -8.51
CA THR A 27 -13.53 3.70 -9.81
C THR A 27 -14.06 2.48 -10.59
N GLY A 28 -13.64 2.35 -11.85
CA GLY A 28 -13.87 1.14 -12.67
C GLY A 28 -12.85 0.01 -12.42
N LEU A 29 -12.06 0.10 -11.36
CA LEU A 29 -10.98 -0.84 -11.02
C LEU A 29 -11.27 -1.61 -9.73
N SER A 30 -10.70 -2.79 -9.57
CA SER A 30 -10.66 -3.53 -8.30
C SER A 30 -9.22 -3.82 -7.90
N LEU A 31 -8.98 -3.92 -6.60
CA LEU A 31 -7.70 -4.24 -5.99
C LEU A 31 -7.48 -5.75 -6.04
N GLU A 32 -6.55 -6.18 -6.90
CA GLU A 32 -6.22 -7.59 -7.08
C GLU A 32 -5.19 -8.08 -6.06
N ALA A 33 -4.16 -7.27 -5.79
CA ALA A 33 -3.14 -7.56 -4.80
C ALA A 33 -2.50 -6.28 -4.27
N ALA A 34 -1.81 -6.38 -3.15
CA ALA A 34 -1.00 -5.31 -2.60
C ALA A 34 0.31 -5.87 -2.05
N ASP A 35 1.37 -5.07 -2.09
CA ASP A 35 2.68 -5.38 -1.52
C ASP A 35 3.40 -4.06 -1.15
N TYR A 36 4.64 -4.14 -0.68
CA TYR A 36 5.50 -2.99 -0.40
C TYR A 36 6.79 -3.03 -1.24
N SER A 37 7.35 -1.85 -1.49
CA SER A 37 8.68 -1.74 -2.08
C SER A 37 9.74 -2.17 -1.06
N PRO A 38 10.73 -3.02 -1.42
CA PRO A 38 11.81 -3.40 -0.51
C PRO A 38 12.77 -2.24 -0.18
N ILE A 39 12.72 -1.16 -0.95
CA ILE A 39 13.50 0.07 -0.79
C ILE A 39 12.56 1.23 -0.47
N ARG A 40 12.89 1.99 0.57
CA ARG A 40 12.20 3.25 0.88
C ARG A 40 12.47 4.30 -0.19
N GLY A 41 11.56 5.26 -0.31
CA GLY A 41 11.76 6.44 -1.15
C GLY A 41 12.95 7.28 -0.67
N PRO A 42 13.46 8.24 -1.48
CA PRO A 42 14.66 9.02 -1.16
C PRO A 42 14.61 9.75 0.19
N GLU A 43 13.44 10.27 0.55
CA GLU A 43 13.20 10.95 1.84
C GLU A 43 13.01 9.97 3.01
N GLY A 44 12.86 8.67 2.74
CA GLY A 44 12.71 7.61 3.75
C GLY A 44 11.28 7.10 3.95
N ASN A 45 10.33 7.49 3.10
CA ASN A 45 8.97 6.94 3.12
C ASN A 45 8.95 5.46 2.72
N ILE A 46 8.15 4.67 3.43
CA ILE A 46 7.79 3.32 2.96
C ILE A 46 6.83 3.50 1.78
N GLU A 47 7.06 2.77 0.71
CA GLU A 47 6.23 2.83 -0.50
C GLU A 47 5.45 1.52 -0.65
N PHE A 48 4.17 1.63 -0.98
CA PHE A 48 3.25 0.50 -1.16
C PHE A 48 2.83 0.40 -2.62
N LEU A 49 2.61 -0.83 -3.07
CA LEU A 49 2.31 -1.18 -4.45
C LEU A 49 0.94 -1.86 -4.50
N PHE A 50 0.03 -1.33 -5.31
CA PHE A 50 -1.27 -1.95 -5.57
C PHE A 50 -1.31 -2.49 -7.00
N LEU A 51 -1.67 -3.77 -7.13
CA LEU A 51 -2.02 -4.38 -8.40
C LEU A 51 -3.52 -4.20 -8.62
N LEU A 52 -3.87 -3.48 -9.68
CA LEU A 52 -5.26 -3.13 -10.01
C LEU A 52 -5.69 -3.83 -11.29
N ARG A 53 -6.99 -4.13 -11.38
CA ARG A 53 -7.62 -4.70 -12.57
C ARG A 53 -8.92 -3.99 -12.89
N HIS A 54 -9.39 -4.09 -14.13
CA HIS A 54 -10.73 -3.60 -14.49
C HIS A 54 -11.82 -4.46 -13.85
N LYS A 55 -12.84 -3.82 -13.29
CA LYS A 55 -14.06 -4.48 -12.80
C LYS A 55 -14.75 -5.23 -13.94
N GLY A 56 -15.31 -6.40 -13.64
CA GLY A 56 -15.99 -7.25 -14.62
C GLY A 56 -15.08 -8.25 -15.33
N MET A 57 -13.76 -8.19 -15.12
CA MET A 57 -12.90 -9.35 -15.35
C MET A 57 -13.04 -10.28 -14.15
N GLU A 58 -13.49 -11.53 -14.38
CA GLU A 58 -13.79 -12.46 -13.29
C GLU A 58 -12.52 -12.78 -12.48
N ASN A 59 -12.62 -12.60 -11.16
CA ASN A 59 -11.97 -13.43 -10.13
C ASN A 59 -12.55 -13.06 -8.76
N ALA A 60 -12.85 -14.07 -7.95
CA ALA A 60 -13.21 -13.95 -6.54
C ALA A 60 -11.94 -13.80 -5.68
N ALA A 61 -11.11 -12.81 -5.97
CA ALA A 61 -9.93 -12.55 -5.14
C ALA A 61 -10.39 -11.87 -3.84
N ASN A 62 -10.06 -12.50 -2.70
CA ASN A 62 -10.22 -11.86 -1.40
C ASN A 62 -9.32 -10.62 -1.34
N ARG A 63 -9.82 -9.55 -0.69
CA ARG A 63 -9.04 -8.33 -0.46
C ARG A 63 -7.69 -8.70 0.20
N PRO A 64 -6.56 -8.11 -0.25
CA PRO A 64 -5.27 -8.34 0.37
C PRO A 64 -5.27 -7.89 1.85
N ASP A 65 -4.48 -8.59 2.67
CA ASP A 65 -4.30 -8.28 4.09
C ASP A 65 -3.35 -7.09 4.26
N LEU A 66 -3.91 -5.88 4.23
CA LEU A 66 -3.17 -4.63 4.34
C LEU A 66 -2.46 -4.50 5.70
N ASP A 67 -3.02 -5.06 6.78
CA ASP A 67 -2.40 -5.01 8.11
C ASP A 67 -1.08 -5.78 8.12
N LYS A 68 -1.10 -7.00 7.56
CA LYS A 68 0.10 -7.82 7.41
C LYS A 68 1.14 -7.17 6.51
N ILE A 69 0.73 -6.60 5.37
CA ILE A 69 1.63 -5.92 4.44
C ILE A 69 2.33 -4.74 5.11
N VAL A 70 1.60 -3.92 5.88
CA VAL A 70 2.19 -2.83 6.65
C VAL A 70 3.16 -3.36 7.70
N GLU A 71 2.81 -4.41 8.43
CA GLU A 71 3.71 -5.00 9.42
C GLU A 71 5.01 -5.50 8.79
N GLU A 72 4.94 -6.20 7.65
CA GLU A 72 6.10 -6.70 6.91
C GLU A 72 6.95 -5.54 6.35
N ALA A 73 6.33 -4.49 5.81
CA ALA A 73 7.04 -3.33 5.28
C ALA A 73 7.85 -2.59 6.36
N HIS A 74 7.32 -2.47 7.58
CA HIS A 74 8.05 -1.86 8.69
C HIS A 74 9.25 -2.69 9.14
N LYS A 75 9.20 -4.02 8.98
CA LYS A 75 10.29 -4.94 9.36
C LYS A 75 11.37 -5.06 8.29
N ASN A 76 10.98 -5.08 7.00
CA ASN A 76 11.84 -5.59 5.93
C ASN A 76 12.31 -4.53 4.93
N THR A 77 11.86 -3.28 5.03
CA THR A 77 12.30 -2.22 4.12
C THR A 77 13.70 -1.70 4.45
N CYS A 78 14.53 -1.53 3.43
CA CYS A 78 15.85 -0.92 3.55
C CYS A 78 15.87 0.53 3.06
N ALA A 79 16.90 1.28 3.46
CA ALA A 79 17.07 2.67 3.03
C ALA A 79 17.39 2.75 1.53
N HIS A 80 16.93 3.81 0.88
CA HIS A 80 17.29 4.11 -0.50
C HIS A 80 18.83 4.17 -0.66
N PRO A 81 19.42 3.49 -1.66
CA PRO A 81 20.84 3.62 -1.95
C PRO A 81 21.15 5.07 -2.34
N ARG A 82 22.24 5.63 -1.77
CA ARG A 82 22.68 6.99 -2.08
C ARG A 82 23.55 7.05 -3.31
#